data_AF-A0A956QIG2-F1
#
_entry.id   AF-A0A956QIG2-F1
#
_cell.length_a   1.000
_cell.length_b   1.000
_cell.length_c   1.000
_cell.angle_alpha   90.00
_cell.angle_beta   90.00
_cell.angle_gamma   90.00
#
_symmetry.space_group_name_H-M   'P 1'
#
loop_
_entity.id
_entity.type
_entity.pdbx_description
1 polymer ?
#
loop_
_entity_poly.entity_id
_entity_poly.type
_entity_poly.pdbx_seq_one_letter_code
_entity_poly.pdbx_strand_id
1 'polypeptide(L)'
;MDTLTQRARPTRQPQKPDQADRVENGDWQREQRKQWLRSEISRISYELSNLQTNKQNMESEMTQLSYAMDRIRNEMSTLGYQINDLTGQLQTLEAKRHHAKEKRRYAETPEERNYWNDVVWRLNDEIWRVSDNLSRARYRYSDLETDLRYKNTRHQELYYAKGDLENRMINLRQTLDQYREELRRLEQGAAPGLDLRG
;
A
#
# COMPACT_ATOMS: atom_id res chain seq x y z
N MET A 1 62.04 66.81 -57.62
CA MET A 1 62.69 66.17 -56.48
C MET A 1 61.91 66.59 -55.25
N ASP A 2 60.93 65.79 -54.83
CA ASP A 2 60.15 66.00 -53.60
C ASP A 2 59.98 64.65 -52.92
N THR A 3 60.37 64.61 -51.64
CA THR A 3 60.50 63.40 -50.83
C THR A 3 59.20 63.13 -50.06
N LEU A 4 58.46 62.11 -50.48
CA LEU A 4 57.28 61.59 -49.76
C LEU A 4 57.74 60.63 -48.65
N THR A 5 57.75 61.09 -47.40
CA THR A 5 57.94 60.24 -46.21
C THR A 5 56.60 59.59 -45.81
N GLN A 6 56.41 58.32 -46.18
CA GLN A 6 55.32 57.48 -45.66
C GLN A 6 55.65 57.03 -44.23
N ARG A 7 54.89 57.52 -43.24
CA ARG A 7 54.89 56.98 -41.86
C ARG A 7 54.05 55.70 -41.82
N ALA A 8 54.72 54.57 -41.56
CA ALA A 8 54.06 53.31 -41.25
C ALA A 8 53.28 53.40 -39.93
N ARG A 9 52.00 53.01 -39.94
CA ARG A 9 51.21 52.80 -38.71
C ARG A 9 51.65 51.50 -38.05
N PRO A 10 51.84 51.45 -36.71
CA PRO A 10 52.11 50.20 -36.02
C PRO A 10 50.85 49.33 -36.01
N THR A 11 50.95 48.15 -36.59
CA THR A 11 49.94 47.09 -36.53
C THR A 11 49.83 46.62 -35.08
N ARG A 12 48.76 46.99 -34.38
CA ARG A 12 48.40 46.38 -33.09
C ARG A 12 48.09 44.91 -33.34
N GLN A 13 48.95 44.01 -32.86
CA GLN A 13 48.63 42.59 -32.76
C GLN A 13 47.40 42.43 -31.87
N PRO A 14 46.43 41.55 -32.22
CA PRO A 14 45.36 41.20 -31.30
C PRO A 14 45.98 40.49 -30.09
N GLN A 15 45.89 41.12 -28.92
CA GLN A 15 46.26 40.48 -27.66
C GLN A 15 45.43 39.19 -27.54
N LYS A 16 46.11 38.05 -27.44
CA LYS A 16 45.49 36.78 -27.07
C LYS A 16 44.81 37.02 -25.71
N PRO A 17 43.53 36.67 -25.52
CA PRO A 17 42.91 36.75 -24.21
C PRO A 17 43.76 35.93 -23.23
N ASP A 18 44.11 36.56 -22.12
CA ASP A 18 44.99 36.03 -21.10
C ASP A 18 44.49 34.65 -20.66
N GLN A 19 45.40 33.67 -20.61
CA GLN A 19 45.07 32.32 -20.15
C GLN A 19 44.59 32.32 -18.68
N ALA A 20 44.94 33.36 -17.91
CA ALA A 20 44.49 33.58 -16.53
C ALA A 20 42.96 33.76 -16.43
N ASP A 21 42.35 34.58 -17.29
CA ASP A 21 40.90 34.86 -17.28
C ASP A 21 40.03 33.62 -17.62
N ARG A 22 40.60 32.65 -18.36
CA ARG A 22 39.95 31.38 -18.66
C ARG A 22 40.02 30.38 -17.50
N VAL A 23 41.12 30.38 -16.74
CA VAL A 23 41.29 29.50 -15.58
C VAL A 23 40.40 29.96 -14.43
N GLU A 24 40.34 31.28 -14.18
CA GLU A 24 39.55 31.86 -13.09
C GLU A 24 38.03 31.67 -13.29
N ASN A 25 37.54 31.79 -14.53
CA ASN A 25 36.15 31.48 -14.87
C ASN A 25 35.81 29.99 -14.72
N GLY A 26 36.76 29.10 -15.04
CA GLY A 26 36.59 27.66 -14.91
C GLY A 26 36.49 27.20 -13.45
N ASP A 27 37.29 27.79 -12.58
CA ASP A 27 37.29 27.47 -11.15
C ASP A 27 36.02 27.97 -10.44
N TRP A 28 35.56 29.18 -10.77
CA TRP A 28 34.29 29.70 -10.25
C TRP A 28 33.09 28.82 -10.65
N GLN A 29 33.02 28.39 -11.92
CA GLN A 29 31.95 27.49 -12.40
C GLN A 29 31.98 26.12 -11.73
N ARG A 30 33.18 25.56 -11.50
CA ARG A 30 33.33 24.29 -10.75
C ARG A 30 32.81 24.43 -9.33
N GLU A 31 33.12 25.53 -8.65
CA GLU A 31 32.69 25.74 -7.27
C GLU A 31 31.17 25.92 -7.15
N GLN A 32 30.54 26.64 -8.10
CA GLN A 32 29.08 26.71 -8.21
C GLN A 32 28.45 25.32 -8.42
N ARG A 33 29.05 24.48 -9.28
CA ARG A 33 28.57 23.11 -9.51
C ARG A 33 28.69 22.25 -8.25
N LYS A 34 29.79 22.34 -7.49
CA LYS A 34 29.95 21.62 -6.21
C LYS A 34 28.89 22.04 -5.19
N GLN A 35 28.65 23.35 -5.06
CA GLN A 35 27.60 23.90 -4.17
C GLN A 35 26.22 23.33 -4.54
N TRP A 36 25.89 23.35 -5.84
CA TRP A 36 24.65 22.78 -6.35
C TRP A 36 24.55 21.27 -6.06
N LEU A 37 25.60 20.50 -6.33
CA LEU A 37 25.63 19.05 -6.04
C LEU A 37 25.45 18.76 -4.55
N ARG A 38 26.10 19.51 -3.65
CA ARG A 38 25.95 19.35 -2.20
C ARG A 38 24.50 19.63 -1.75
N SER A 39 23.88 20.66 -2.29
CA SER A 39 22.46 20.97 -2.03
C SER A 39 21.56 19.85 -2.52
N GLU A 40 21.78 19.35 -3.73
CA GLU A 40 20.95 18.32 -4.33
C GLU A 40 21.10 16.95 -3.64
N ILE A 41 22.33 16.58 -3.27
CA ILE A 41 22.62 15.40 -2.43
C ILE A 41 21.87 15.49 -1.10
N SER A 42 21.87 16.66 -0.46
CA SER A 42 21.17 16.88 0.81
C SER A 42 19.65 16.75 0.64
N ARG A 43 19.09 17.33 -0.43
CA ARG A 43 17.67 17.24 -0.78
C ARG A 43 17.22 15.79 -1.00
N ILE A 44 17.95 15.04 -1.83
CA ILE A 44 17.65 13.64 -2.13
C ILE A 44 17.81 12.76 -0.88
N SER A 45 18.83 13.02 -0.06
CA SER A 45 19.03 12.26 1.19
C SER A 45 17.86 12.46 2.17
N TYR A 46 17.36 13.69 2.28
CA TYR A 46 16.17 13.99 3.08
C TYR A 46 14.91 13.31 2.52
N GLU A 47 14.72 13.37 1.19
CA GLU A 47 13.61 12.69 0.52
C GLU A 47 13.63 11.18 0.74
N LEU A 48 14.80 10.54 0.63
CA LEU A 48 14.98 9.12 0.92
C LEU A 48 14.64 8.76 2.37
N SER A 49 15.01 9.62 3.33
CA SER A 49 14.65 9.43 4.74
C SER A 49 13.14 9.42 4.93
N ASN A 50 12.42 10.38 4.32
CA ASN A 50 10.97 10.45 4.41
C ASN A 50 10.29 9.25 3.74
N LEU A 51 10.79 8.82 2.58
CA LEU A 51 10.28 7.62 1.91
C LEU A 51 10.50 6.37 2.75
N GLN A 52 11.65 6.25 3.43
CA GLN A 52 11.93 5.13 4.33
C GLN A 52 10.94 5.10 5.51
N THR A 53 10.63 6.24 6.12
CA THR A 53 9.60 6.34 7.17
C THR A 53 8.23 5.96 6.64
N ASN A 54 7.84 6.43 5.46
CA ASN A 54 6.57 6.07 4.83
C ASN A 54 6.48 4.56 4.56
N LYS A 55 7.56 3.94 4.07
CA LYS A 55 7.64 2.49 3.90
C LYS A 55 7.38 1.74 5.21
N GLN A 56 8.04 2.15 6.30
CA GLN A 56 7.87 1.52 7.61
C GLN A 56 6.43 1.65 8.13
N ASN A 57 5.80 2.81 7.93
CA ASN A 57 4.41 3.03 8.31
C ASN A 57 3.47 2.10 7.53
N MET A 58 3.67 1.96 6.21
CA MET A 58 2.89 1.05 5.38
C MET A 58 3.07 -0.42 5.79
N GLU A 59 4.30 -0.84 6.10
CA GLU A 59 4.57 -2.19 6.59
C GLU A 59 3.89 -2.47 7.94
N SER A 60 3.83 -1.46 8.82
CA SER A 60 3.09 -1.56 10.08
C SER A 60 1.59 -1.67 9.86
N GLU A 61 1.01 -0.84 8.96
CA GLU A 61 -0.41 -0.89 8.60
C GLU A 61 -0.77 -2.26 7.99
N MET A 62 0.04 -2.77 7.06
CA MET A 62 -0.14 -4.10 6.48
C MET A 62 -0.15 -5.19 7.55
N THR A 63 0.80 -5.15 8.50
CA THR A 63 0.87 -6.10 9.62
C THR A 63 -0.40 -6.07 10.48
N GLN A 64 -0.90 -4.86 10.80
CA GLN A 64 -2.13 -4.69 11.56
C GLN A 64 -3.36 -5.21 10.80
N LEU A 65 -3.42 -4.98 9.48
CA LEU A 65 -4.47 -5.53 8.61
C LEU A 65 -4.42 -7.06 8.60
N SER A 66 -3.24 -7.68 8.49
CA SER A 66 -3.10 -9.15 8.56
C SER A 66 -3.70 -9.71 9.84
N TYR A 67 -3.33 -9.14 11.00
CA TYR A 67 -3.90 -9.56 12.29
C TYR A 67 -5.41 -9.32 12.39
N ALA A 68 -5.92 -8.23 11.83
CA ALA A 68 -7.36 -7.96 11.79
C ALA A 68 -8.10 -9.01 10.93
N MET A 69 -7.57 -9.34 9.76
CA MET A 69 -8.13 -10.35 8.86
C MET A 69 -8.13 -11.74 9.50
N ASP A 70 -7.08 -12.12 10.22
CA ASP A 70 -7.03 -13.42 10.92
C ASP A 70 -8.07 -13.52 12.03
N ARG A 71 -8.28 -12.44 12.79
CA ARG A 71 -9.37 -12.38 13.77
C ARG A 71 -10.75 -12.56 13.12
N ILE A 72 -10.99 -11.89 12.00
CA ILE A 72 -12.24 -12.05 11.24
C ILE A 72 -12.42 -13.48 10.76
N ARG A 73 -11.38 -14.11 10.20
CA ARG A 73 -11.45 -15.52 9.75
C ARG A 73 -11.80 -16.47 10.90
N ASN A 74 -11.20 -16.28 12.07
CA ASN A 74 -11.49 -17.09 13.26
C ASN A 74 -12.93 -16.89 13.75
N GLU A 75 -13.43 -15.64 13.72
CA GLU A 75 -14.82 -15.34 14.06
C GLU A 75 -15.80 -15.96 13.06
N MET A 76 -15.52 -15.84 11.76
CA MET A 76 -16.31 -16.48 10.70
C MET A 76 -16.32 -18.01 10.85
N SER A 77 -15.20 -18.63 11.20
CA SER A 77 -15.15 -20.07 11.47
C SER A 77 -16.07 -20.46 12.63
N THR A 78 -16.03 -19.70 13.72
CA THR A 78 -16.90 -19.91 14.89
C THR A 78 -18.38 -19.76 14.51
N LEU A 79 -18.72 -18.70 13.76
CA LEU A 79 -20.08 -18.50 13.24
C LEU A 79 -20.51 -19.62 12.29
N GLY A 80 -19.60 -20.13 11.46
CA GLY A 80 -19.86 -21.28 10.58
C GLY A 80 -20.29 -22.51 11.37
N TYR A 81 -19.61 -22.83 12.47
CA TYR A 81 -20.03 -23.90 13.37
C TYR A 81 -21.39 -23.64 14.01
N GLN A 82 -21.64 -22.41 14.48
CA GLN A 82 -22.94 -22.04 15.06
C GLN A 82 -24.08 -22.14 14.05
N ILE A 83 -23.87 -21.71 12.81
CA ILE A 83 -24.85 -21.82 11.72
C ILE A 83 -25.17 -23.29 11.44
N ASN A 84 -24.15 -24.16 11.39
CA ASN A 84 -24.35 -25.59 11.17
C ASN A 84 -25.14 -26.23 12.31
N ASP A 85 -24.80 -25.92 13.56
CA ASP A 85 -25.51 -26.42 14.74
C ASP A 85 -26.99 -25.97 14.74
N LEU A 86 -27.25 -24.66 14.55
CA LEU A 86 -28.60 -24.12 14.45
C LEU A 86 -29.39 -24.74 13.30
N THR A 87 -28.75 -25.03 12.17
CA THR A 87 -29.37 -25.71 11.03
C THR A 87 -29.79 -27.14 11.41
N GLY A 88 -28.93 -27.89 12.11
CA GLY A 88 -29.25 -29.25 12.59
C GLY A 88 -30.35 -29.25 13.66
N GLN A 89 -30.35 -28.28 14.57
CA GLN A 89 -31.43 -28.07 15.53
C GLN A 89 -32.76 -27.82 14.82
N LEU A 90 -32.77 -26.94 13.81
CA LEU A 90 -33.97 -26.63 13.04
C LEU A 90 -34.55 -27.88 12.36
N GLN A 91 -33.70 -28.67 11.69
CA GLN A 91 -34.12 -29.93 11.05
C GLN A 91 -34.74 -30.91 12.07
N THR A 92 -34.13 -31.02 13.25
CA THR A 92 -34.64 -31.88 14.33
C THR A 92 -36.01 -31.40 14.83
N LEU A 93 -36.17 -30.10 15.03
CA LEU A 93 -37.45 -29.51 15.46
C LEU A 93 -38.53 -29.67 14.40
N GLU A 94 -38.19 -29.53 13.12
CA GLU A 94 -39.13 -29.75 12.02
C GLU A 94 -39.59 -31.21 11.93
N ALA A 95 -38.68 -32.16 12.13
CA ALA A 95 -39.02 -33.58 12.21
C ALA A 95 -39.96 -33.88 13.39
N LYS A 96 -39.65 -33.35 14.58
CA LYS A 96 -40.53 -33.44 15.76
C LYS A 96 -41.91 -32.83 15.49
N ARG A 97 -41.95 -31.67 14.84
CA ARG A 97 -43.20 -31.00 14.47
C ARG A 97 -44.01 -31.84 13.49
N HIS A 98 -43.36 -32.44 12.50
CA HIS A 98 -44.03 -33.33 11.55
C HIS A 98 -44.66 -34.52 12.27
N HIS A 99 -43.89 -35.18 13.15
CA HIS A 99 -44.39 -36.29 13.96
C HIS A 99 -45.58 -35.89 14.84
N ALA A 100 -45.50 -34.73 15.52
CA ALA A 100 -46.60 -34.23 16.34
C ALA A 100 -47.85 -33.93 15.51
N LYS A 101 -47.70 -33.39 14.29
CA LYS A 101 -48.82 -33.18 13.36
C LYS A 101 -49.44 -34.49 12.91
N GLU A 102 -48.63 -35.52 12.68
CA GLU A 102 -49.09 -36.86 12.33
C GLU A 102 -49.89 -37.49 13.48
N LYS A 103 -49.34 -37.48 14.69
CA LYS A 103 -50.05 -37.94 15.89
C LYS A 103 -51.38 -37.21 16.10
N ARG A 104 -51.41 -35.89 15.91
CA ARG A 104 -52.66 -35.12 15.94
C ARG A 104 -53.70 -35.59 14.92
N ARG A 105 -53.29 -35.97 13.70
CA ARG A 105 -54.20 -36.44 12.65
C ARG A 105 -54.87 -37.75 13.02
N TYR A 106 -54.14 -38.63 13.70
CA TYR A 106 -54.62 -39.95 14.12
C TYR A 106 -55.15 -39.99 15.56
N ALA A 107 -55.29 -38.84 16.23
CA ALA A 107 -55.80 -38.78 17.60
C ALA A 107 -57.25 -39.28 17.68
N GLU A 108 -57.49 -40.23 18.58
CA GLU A 108 -58.79 -40.89 18.74
C GLU A 108 -59.76 -40.03 19.56
N THR A 109 -59.23 -39.19 20.44
CA THR A 109 -60.02 -38.34 21.35
C THR A 109 -59.76 -36.84 21.13
N PRO A 110 -60.74 -35.97 21.44
CA PRO A 110 -60.54 -34.52 21.45
C PRO A 110 -59.41 -34.07 22.38
N GLU A 111 -59.25 -34.71 23.53
CA GLU A 111 -58.23 -34.40 24.53
C GLU A 111 -56.83 -34.68 23.98
N GLU A 112 -56.63 -35.83 23.33
CA GLU A 112 -55.36 -36.19 22.69
C GLU A 112 -55.05 -35.21 21.54
N ARG A 113 -56.06 -34.85 20.74
CA ARG A 113 -55.90 -33.86 19.67
C ARG A 113 -55.48 -32.49 20.22
N ASN A 114 -56.05 -32.05 21.33
CA ASN A 114 -55.71 -30.79 21.99
C ASN A 114 -54.28 -30.82 22.54
N TYR A 115 -53.86 -31.91 23.18
CA TYR A 115 -52.48 -32.09 23.60
C TYR A 115 -51.48 -31.95 22.44
N TRP A 116 -51.73 -32.62 21.31
CA TRP A 116 -50.84 -32.50 20.16
C TRP A 116 -50.90 -31.14 19.48
N ASN A 117 -52.02 -30.41 19.57
CA ASN A 117 -52.09 -29.00 19.16
C ASN A 117 -51.10 -28.14 19.96
N ASP A 118 -51.08 -28.29 21.28
CA ASP A 118 -50.18 -27.53 22.16
C ASP A 118 -48.71 -27.88 21.91
N VAL A 119 -48.41 -29.16 21.66
CA VAL A 119 -47.06 -29.60 21.26
C VAL A 119 -46.65 -28.95 19.94
N VAL A 120 -47.51 -28.95 18.92
CA VAL A 120 -47.22 -28.30 17.63
C VAL A 120 -47.03 -26.79 17.80
N TRP A 121 -47.83 -26.14 18.64
CA TRP A 121 -47.70 -24.72 18.92
C TRP A 121 -46.34 -24.38 19.55
N ARG A 122 -45.93 -25.11 20.58
CA ARG A 122 -44.61 -24.94 21.21
C ARG A 122 -43.45 -25.17 20.24
N LEU A 123 -43.54 -26.23 19.42
CA LEU A 123 -42.52 -26.51 18.41
C LEU A 123 -42.44 -25.42 17.35
N ASN A 124 -43.56 -24.81 16.96
CA ASN A 124 -43.54 -23.68 16.03
C ASN A 124 -42.83 -22.45 16.63
N ASP A 125 -43.08 -22.15 17.91
CA ASP A 125 -42.39 -21.06 18.62
C ASP A 125 -40.87 -21.31 18.69
N GLU A 126 -40.46 -22.54 19.02
CA GLU A 126 -39.04 -22.91 19.08
C GLU A 126 -38.36 -22.84 17.71
N ILE A 127 -39.02 -23.36 16.66
CA ILE A 127 -38.57 -23.23 15.26
C ILE A 127 -38.38 -21.77 14.88
N TRP A 128 -39.33 -20.91 15.26
CA TRP A 128 -39.23 -19.48 14.96
C TRP A 128 -38.00 -18.85 15.63
N ARG A 129 -37.75 -19.13 16.92
CA ARG A 129 -36.57 -18.63 17.64
C ARG A 129 -35.25 -19.11 17.05
N VAL A 130 -35.15 -20.41 16.76
CA VAL A 130 -33.94 -20.98 16.13
C VAL A 130 -33.72 -20.39 14.74
N SER A 131 -34.80 -20.19 13.96
CA SER A 131 -34.72 -19.56 12.64
C SER A 131 -34.30 -18.08 12.70
N ASP A 132 -34.74 -17.33 13.72
CA ASP A 132 -34.31 -15.94 13.93
C ASP A 132 -32.81 -15.90 14.27
N ASN A 133 -32.37 -16.73 15.21
CA ASN A 133 -30.95 -16.86 15.57
C ASN A 133 -30.08 -17.25 14.38
N LEU A 134 -30.54 -18.22 13.57
CA LEU A 134 -29.85 -18.65 12.34
C LEU A 134 -29.73 -17.50 11.34
N SER A 135 -30.79 -16.72 11.16
CA SER A 135 -30.79 -15.54 10.29
C SER A 135 -29.75 -14.52 10.77
N ARG A 136 -29.77 -14.18 12.07
CA ARG A 136 -28.79 -13.24 12.66
C ARG A 136 -27.34 -13.71 12.50
N ALA A 137 -27.08 -15.00 12.73
CA ALA A 137 -25.75 -15.58 12.55
C ALA A 137 -25.28 -15.49 11.09
N ARG A 138 -26.18 -15.76 10.12
CA ARG A 138 -25.89 -15.62 8.69
C ARG A 138 -25.63 -14.17 8.27
N TYR A 139 -26.41 -13.22 8.79
CA TYR A 139 -26.17 -11.80 8.55
C TYR A 139 -24.80 -11.37 9.06
N ARG A 140 -24.47 -11.70 10.31
CA ARG A 140 -23.15 -11.39 10.88
C ARG A 140 -22.01 -12.02 10.08
N TYR A 141 -22.17 -13.26 9.63
CA TYR A 141 -21.20 -13.93 8.78
C TYR A 141 -20.98 -13.16 7.46
N SER A 142 -22.06 -12.71 6.82
CA SER A 142 -22.01 -11.91 5.59
C SER A 142 -21.33 -10.55 5.79
N ASP A 143 -21.59 -9.88 6.91
CA ASP A 143 -20.95 -8.60 7.25
C ASP A 143 -19.44 -8.77 7.43
N LEU A 144 -19.03 -9.82 8.15
CA LEU A 144 -17.62 -10.17 8.32
C LEU A 144 -16.93 -10.52 7.01
N GLU A 145 -17.62 -11.22 6.10
CA GLU A 145 -17.09 -11.51 4.77
C GLU A 145 -16.82 -10.21 3.99
N THR A 146 -17.73 -9.24 4.09
CA THR A 146 -17.58 -7.93 3.45
C THR A 146 -16.41 -7.14 4.04
N ASP A 147 -16.29 -7.11 5.38
CA ASP A 147 -15.15 -6.46 6.04
C ASP A 147 -13.82 -7.15 5.68
N LEU A 148 -13.79 -8.49 5.63
CA LEU A 148 -12.61 -9.25 5.21
C LEU A 148 -12.18 -8.87 3.79
N ARG A 149 -13.14 -8.76 2.85
CA ARG A 149 -12.86 -8.33 1.47
C ARG A 149 -12.27 -6.93 1.43
N TYR A 150 -12.88 -5.97 2.14
CA TYR A 150 -12.38 -4.60 2.20
C TYR A 150 -10.94 -4.53 2.73
N LYS A 151 -10.65 -5.23 3.83
CA LYS A 151 -9.29 -5.25 4.40
C LYS A 151 -8.28 -5.92 3.47
N ASN A 152 -8.68 -7.00 2.77
CA ASN A 152 -7.84 -7.63 1.77
C ASN A 152 -7.51 -6.67 0.62
N THR A 153 -8.50 -5.95 0.09
CA THR A 153 -8.27 -4.93 -0.95
C THR A 153 -7.30 -3.86 -0.48
N ARG A 154 -7.52 -3.31 0.72
CA ARG A 154 -6.62 -2.31 1.31
C ARG A 154 -5.19 -2.86 1.48
N HIS A 155 -5.05 -4.10 1.94
CA HIS A 155 -3.75 -4.75 2.08
C HIS A 155 -3.04 -4.90 0.72
N GLN A 156 -3.77 -5.24 -0.35
CA GLN A 156 -3.22 -5.31 -1.71
C GLN A 156 -2.79 -3.93 -2.22
N GLU A 157 -3.60 -2.89 -2.02
CA GLU A 157 -3.24 -1.51 -2.39
C GLU A 157 -1.94 -1.08 -1.73
N LEU A 158 -1.78 -1.33 -0.42
CA LEU A 158 -0.55 -1.04 0.31
C LEU A 158 0.64 -1.83 -0.23
N TYR A 159 0.43 -3.10 -0.59
CA TYR A 159 1.47 -3.93 -1.18
C TYR A 159 2.00 -3.33 -2.51
N TYR A 160 1.11 -2.91 -3.41
CA TYR A 160 1.50 -2.27 -4.66
C TYR A 160 2.16 -0.91 -4.43
N ALA A 161 1.56 -0.06 -3.60
CA ALA A 161 2.09 1.26 -3.30
C ALA A 161 3.48 1.18 -2.62
N LYS A 162 3.72 0.16 -1.81
CA LYS A 162 5.05 -0.13 -1.24
C LYS A 162 6.06 -0.45 -2.35
N GLY A 163 5.69 -1.28 -3.33
CA GLY A 163 6.56 -1.60 -4.47
C GLY A 163 6.94 -0.36 -5.29
N ASP A 164 5.97 0.51 -5.57
CA ASP A 164 6.23 1.79 -6.27
C ASP A 164 7.18 2.70 -5.48
N LEU A 165 6.99 2.76 -4.15
CA LEU A 165 7.85 3.50 -3.26
C LEU A 165 9.28 2.94 -3.28
N GLU A 166 9.45 1.62 -3.22
CA GLU A 166 10.75 0.95 -3.30
C GLU A 166 11.47 1.26 -4.62
N ASN A 167 10.74 1.22 -5.75
CA ASN A 167 11.28 1.60 -7.06
C ASN A 167 11.75 3.06 -7.08
N ARG A 168 10.96 3.99 -6.53
CA ARG A 168 11.35 5.40 -6.41
C ARG A 168 12.61 5.55 -5.56
N MET A 169 12.71 4.83 -4.45
CA MET A 169 13.90 4.85 -3.60
C MET A 169 15.14 4.32 -4.31
N ILE A 170 15.01 3.28 -5.13
CA ILE A 170 16.12 2.75 -5.94
C ILE A 170 16.60 3.83 -6.92
N ASN A 171 15.70 4.48 -7.65
CA ASN A 171 16.05 5.54 -8.58
C ASN A 171 16.75 6.71 -7.88
N LEU A 172 16.22 7.16 -6.74
CA LEU A 172 16.83 8.24 -5.96
C LEU A 172 18.22 7.87 -5.43
N ARG A 173 18.43 6.62 -5.01
CA ARG A 173 19.76 6.13 -4.59
C ARG A 173 20.76 6.16 -5.75
N GLN A 174 20.35 5.72 -6.94
CA GLN A 174 21.20 5.78 -8.13
C GLN A 174 21.59 7.22 -8.48
N THR A 175 20.62 8.15 -8.46
CA THR A 175 20.90 9.59 -8.69
C THR A 175 21.82 10.16 -7.61
N LEU A 176 21.62 9.79 -6.34
CA LEU A 176 22.46 10.22 -5.23
C LEU A 176 23.90 9.76 -5.41
N ASP A 177 24.11 8.50 -5.82
CA ASP A 177 25.44 7.95 -6.06
C ASP A 177 26.13 8.62 -7.25
N GLN A 178 25.39 8.93 -8.33
CA GLN A 178 25.88 9.71 -9.46
C GLN A 178 26.34 11.12 -9.03
N TYR A 179 25.55 11.83 -8.24
CA TYR A 179 25.92 13.17 -7.77
C TYR A 179 27.09 13.16 -6.79
N ARG A 180 27.17 12.16 -5.90
CA ARG A 180 28.32 11.97 -5.00
C ARG A 180 29.60 11.70 -5.79
N GLU A 181 29.51 10.88 -6.83
CA GLU A 181 30.63 10.57 -7.71
C GLU A 181 31.10 11.80 -8.50
N GLU A 182 30.16 12.57 -9.06
CA GLU A 182 30.46 13.82 -9.75
C GLU A 182 31.15 14.82 -8.81
N LEU A 183 30.62 14.99 -7.60
CA LEU A 183 31.20 15.87 -6.59
C LEU A 183 32.63 15.45 -6.25
N ARG A 184 32.86 14.14 -6.03
CA ARG A 184 34.18 13.57 -5.76
C ARG A 184 35.18 13.85 -6.88
N ARG A 185 34.76 13.73 -8.15
CA ARG A 185 35.60 14.05 -9.32
C ARG A 185 35.98 15.53 -9.36
N LEU A 186 35.02 16.43 -9.11
CA LEU A 186 35.26 17.87 -9.06
C LEU A 186 36.17 18.28 -7.89
N GLU A 187 36.08 17.59 -6.75
CA GLU A 187 36.96 17.81 -5.59
C GLU A 187 38.39 17.31 -5.84
N GLN A 188 38.57 16.27 -6.65
CA GLN A 188 39.88 15.74 -7.07
C GLN A 188 40.52 16.53 -8.23
N GLY A 189 39.87 17.59 -8.72
CA GLY A 189 40.37 18.42 -9.82
C GLY A 189 40.15 17.83 -11.22
N ALA A 190 39.44 16.71 -11.34
CA ALA A 190 39.09 16.15 -12.64
C ALA A 190 38.16 17.09 -13.41
N ALA A 191 38.44 17.30 -14.71
CA ALA A 191 37.63 18.17 -15.55
C ALA A 191 36.21 17.59 -15.73
N PRO A 192 35.15 18.41 -15.65
CA PRO A 192 33.80 17.94 -15.92
C PRO A 192 33.64 17.60 -17.41
N GLY A 193 33.19 16.38 -17.73
CA GLY A 193 32.67 16.07 -19.07
C GLY A 193 33.45 15.09 -19.96
N LEU A 194 34.36 14.26 -19.44
CA LEU A 194 34.79 13.09 -20.22
C LEU A 194 33.75 11.98 -20.09
N ASP A 195 32.89 11.98 -21.10
CA ASP A 195 31.77 11.09 -21.44
C ASP A 195 32.04 9.61 -21.11
N LEU A 196 31.15 8.97 -20.34
CA LEU A 196 31.07 7.51 -20.18
C LEU A 196 30.05 6.96 -21.19
N ARG A 197 30.26 7.24 -22.48
CA ARG A 197 29.72 6.44 -23.57
C ARG A 197 30.77 5.41 -23.95
N GLY A 198 30.68 4.25 -23.31
CA GLY A 198 31.36 3.00 -23.66
C GLY A 198 30.41 1.85 -23.41
#